data_AF-A0A931RGT0-F1
#
_entry.id   AF-A0A931RGT0-F1
#
_cell.length_a   1.000
_cell.length_b   1.000
_cell.length_c   1.000
_cell.angle_alpha   90.00
_cell.angle_beta   90.00
_cell.angle_gamma   90.00
#
_symmetry.space_group_name_H-M   'P 1'
#
loop_
_entity.id
_entity.type
_entity.pdbx_description
1 polymer ?
#
loop_
_entity_poly.entity_id
_entity_poly.type
_entity_poly.pdbx_seq_one_letter_code
_entity_poly.pdbx_strand_id
1 'polypeptide(L)'
;MKKALALTSGTVAALALPLVAFAQLNNLSDAGTFVINFINNVLVPVLFAVAFIVFLYGAFKTFIVGANSEEVKEQGKNLMLWGLIGFFVMVSIWGLVNILTGTIRFGNTAAPATVPTSGVQVR
;
A
#
# COMPACT_ATOMS: atom_id res chain seq x y z
N MET A 1 20.21 -32.42 19.13
CA MET A 1 19.07 -32.70 18.21
C MET A 1 17.74 -32.03 18.59
N LYS A 2 17.56 -31.47 19.80
CA LYS A 2 16.28 -30.83 20.20
C LYS A 2 16.01 -29.44 19.57
N LYS A 3 17.07 -28.73 19.16
CA LYS A 3 16.98 -27.38 18.57
C LYS A 3 16.45 -27.37 17.12
N ALA A 4 16.71 -28.44 16.37
CA ALA A 4 16.22 -28.60 15.00
C ALA A 4 14.69 -28.75 14.95
N LEU A 5 14.11 -29.40 15.95
CA LEU A 5 12.66 -29.62 16.04
C LEU A 5 11.87 -28.32 16.35
N ALA A 6 12.49 -27.39 17.08
CA ALA A 6 11.90 -26.08 17.38
C ALA A 6 11.99 -25.10 16.20
N LEU A 7 13.03 -25.23 15.37
CA LEU A 7 13.20 -24.45 14.14
C LEU A 7 12.19 -24.89 13.06
N THR A 8 11.86 -26.17 12.98
CA THR A 8 10.83 -26.69 12.05
C THR A 8 9.41 -26.31 12.45
N SER A 9 9.10 -26.14 13.74
CA SER A 9 7.79 -25.62 14.17
C SER A 9 7.65 -24.11 13.95
N GLY A 10 8.76 -23.35 14.06
CA GLY A 10 8.77 -21.91 13.81
C GLY A 10 8.57 -21.56 12.33
N THR A 11 9.14 -22.35 11.41
CA THR A 11 8.94 -22.14 9.97
C THR A 11 7.53 -22.55 9.51
N VAL A 12 6.94 -23.60 10.09
CA VAL A 12 5.54 -23.96 9.84
C VAL A 12 4.58 -22.89 10.37
N ALA A 13 4.86 -22.31 11.54
CA ALA A 13 4.09 -21.18 12.05
C ALA A 13 4.21 -19.96 11.12
N ALA A 14 5.41 -19.62 10.66
CA ALA A 14 5.64 -18.49 9.74
C ALA A 14 4.96 -18.67 8.37
N LEU A 15 4.86 -19.90 7.86
CA LEU A 15 4.11 -20.22 6.64
C LEU A 15 2.60 -20.29 6.88
N ALA A 16 2.16 -20.53 8.12
CA ALA A 16 0.75 -20.46 8.50
C ALA A 16 0.29 -19.02 8.77
N LEU A 17 1.18 -18.09 9.17
CA LEU A 17 0.84 -16.68 9.44
C LEU A 17 0.03 -16.02 8.30
N PRO A 18 0.40 -16.18 7.01
CA PRO A 18 -0.42 -15.69 5.91
C PRO A 18 -1.81 -16.33 5.90
N LEU A 19 -1.94 -17.65 6.10
CA LEU A 19 -3.23 -18.33 6.11
C LEU A 19 -4.14 -17.86 7.26
N VAL A 20 -3.59 -17.61 8.45
CA VAL A 20 -4.39 -17.07 9.57
C VAL A 20 -4.78 -15.61 9.35
N ALA A 21 -3.93 -14.82 8.67
CA ALA A 21 -4.26 -13.46 8.27
C ALA A 21 -5.42 -13.42 7.25
N PHE A 22 -5.53 -14.41 6.35
CA PHE A 22 -6.66 -14.53 5.43
C PHE A 22 -7.94 -15.12 6.08
N ALA A 23 -7.83 -15.80 7.22
CA ALA A 23 -8.98 -16.43 7.91
C ALA A 23 -9.72 -15.50 8.88
N GLN A 24 -9.13 -14.37 9.28
CA GLN A 24 -9.70 -13.44 10.28
C GLN A 24 -10.66 -12.40 9.68
N LEU A 25 -11.45 -12.77 8.66
CA LEU A 25 -12.50 -11.91 8.13
C LEU A 25 -13.82 -12.24 8.83
N ASN A 26 -14.10 -11.53 9.93
CA ASN A 26 -15.31 -11.76 10.73
C ASN A 26 -16.54 -11.02 10.18
N ASN A 27 -16.33 -9.95 9.39
CA ASN A 27 -17.39 -9.11 8.83
C ASN A 27 -17.04 -8.62 7.42
N LEU A 28 -18.05 -8.19 6.65
CA LEU A 28 -17.88 -7.58 5.33
C LEU A 28 -17.05 -6.28 5.40
N SER A 29 -17.12 -5.56 6.52
CA SER A 29 -16.29 -4.37 6.78
C SER A 29 -14.82 -4.73 6.98
N ASP A 30 -14.52 -5.87 7.62
CA ASP A 30 -13.16 -6.34 7.86
C ASP A 30 -12.48 -6.72 6.53
N ALA A 31 -13.26 -7.29 5.59
CA ALA A 31 -12.79 -7.60 4.24
C ALA A 31 -12.41 -6.32 3.48
N GLY A 32 -13.23 -5.26 3.57
CA GLY A 32 -12.91 -3.96 2.98
C GLY A 32 -11.62 -3.36 3.53
N THR A 33 -11.47 -3.35 4.87
CA THR A 33 -10.26 -2.84 5.53
C THR A 33 -9.02 -3.66 5.19
N PHE A 34 -9.15 -4.99 5.08
CA PHE A 34 -8.05 -5.86 4.66
C PHE A 34 -7.56 -5.52 3.25
N VAL A 35 -8.49 -5.38 2.29
CA VAL A 35 -8.14 -5.03 0.90
C VAL A 35 -7.46 -3.66 0.82
N ILE A 36 -8.01 -2.66 1.50
CA ILE A 36 -7.43 -1.31 1.54
C ILE A 36 -6.02 -1.34 2.15
N ASN A 37 -5.84 -2.05 3.26
CA ASN A 37 -4.53 -2.17 3.91
C ASN A 37 -3.52 -2.92 3.04
N PHE A 38 -3.94 -3.96 2.33
CA PHE A 38 -3.08 -4.69 1.40
C PHE A 38 -2.63 -3.79 0.24
N ILE A 39 -3.56 -3.06 -0.38
CA ILE A 39 -3.24 -2.13 -1.46
C ILE A 39 -2.24 -1.07 -0.97
N ASN A 40 -2.52 -0.43 0.17
CA ASN A 40 -1.73 0.70 0.65
C ASN A 40 -0.35 0.29 1.16
N ASN A 41 -0.23 -0.83 1.87
CA ASN A 41 1.03 -1.22 2.50
C ASN A 41 1.89 -2.14 1.63
N VAL A 42 1.31 -2.81 0.64
CA VAL A 42 2.03 -3.77 -0.20
C VAL A 42 2.03 -3.32 -1.66
N LEU A 43 0.85 -3.16 -2.25
CA LEU A 43 0.75 -2.94 -3.70
C LEU A 43 1.34 -1.60 -4.12
N VAL A 44 0.99 -0.51 -3.44
CA VAL A 44 1.51 0.84 -3.72
C VAL A 44 3.04 0.89 -3.63
N PRO A 45 3.70 0.51 -2.52
CA PRO A 45 5.15 0.58 -2.44
C PRO A 45 5.86 -0.34 -3.46
N VAL A 46 5.30 -1.51 -3.76
CA VAL A 46 5.84 -2.39 -4.82
C VAL A 46 5.76 -1.74 -6.19
N LEU A 47 4.62 -1.14 -6.53
CA LEU A 47 4.44 -0.43 -7.78
C LEU A 47 5.36 0.79 -7.91
N PHE A 48 5.57 1.53 -6.81
CA PHE A 48 6.56 2.61 -6.74
C PHE A 48 7.97 2.10 -7.00
N ALA A 49 8.35 0.97 -6.40
CA ALA A 49 9.67 0.35 -6.62
C ALA A 49 9.85 -0.06 -8.09
N VAL A 50 8.85 -0.69 -8.70
CA VAL A 50 8.90 -1.08 -10.12
C VAL A 50 8.99 0.14 -11.03
N ALA A 51 8.16 1.16 -10.81
CA ALA A 51 8.22 2.41 -11.56
C ALA A 51 9.59 3.09 -11.43
N PHE A 52 10.19 3.04 -10.24
CA PHE A 52 11.53 3.59 -9.99
C PHE A 52 12.59 2.84 -10.78
N ILE A 53 12.53 1.51 -10.79
CA ILE A 53 13.47 0.67 -11.56
C ILE A 53 13.32 0.94 -13.05
N VAL A 54 12.10 1.04 -13.58
CA VAL A 54 11.85 1.35 -15.00
C VAL A 54 12.38 2.73 -15.36
N PHE A 55 12.15 3.72 -14.50
CA PHE A 55 12.68 5.07 -14.68
C PHE A 55 14.22 5.10 -14.69
N LEU A 56 14.85 4.44 -13.72
CA LEU A 56 16.31 4.30 -13.67
C LEU A 56 16.83 3.58 -14.91
N TYR A 57 16.22 2.47 -15.32
CA TYR A 57 16.61 1.73 -16.51
C TYR A 57 16.50 2.58 -17.78
N GLY A 58 15.43 3.36 -17.92
CA GLY A 58 15.28 4.34 -19.00
C GLY A 58 16.43 5.36 -19.00
N ALA A 59 16.76 5.93 -17.83
CA ALA A 59 17.87 6.86 -17.69
C ALA A 59 19.21 6.20 -18.03
N PHE A 60 19.47 4.99 -17.51
CA PHE A 60 20.69 4.25 -17.83
C PHE A 60 20.82 3.99 -19.34
N LYS A 61 19.73 3.56 -20.00
CA LYS A 61 19.71 3.32 -21.44
C LYS A 61 19.95 4.61 -22.24
N THR A 62 19.34 5.73 -21.85
CA THR A 62 19.51 7.02 -22.53
C THR A 62 20.91 7.59 -22.38
N PHE A 63 21.47 7.59 -21.16
CA PHE A 63 22.71 8.30 -20.86
C PHE A 63 23.99 7.47 -21.05
N ILE A 64 23.94 6.16 -20.84
CA ILE A 64 25.14 5.30 -20.98
C ILE A 64 25.17 4.65 -22.37
N VAL A 65 24.08 3.98 -22.77
CA VAL A 65 24.04 3.21 -24.03
C VAL A 65 23.72 4.10 -25.23
N GLY A 66 22.83 5.08 -25.06
CA GLY A 66 22.43 6.04 -26.10
C GLY A 66 23.44 7.13 -26.41
N ALA A 67 24.65 7.11 -25.84
CA ALA A 67 25.65 8.15 -26.05
C ALA A 67 26.11 8.26 -27.51
N ASN A 68 26.10 7.16 -28.26
CA ASN A 68 26.57 7.08 -29.65
C ASN A 68 25.47 6.80 -30.69
N SER A 69 24.21 6.68 -30.26
CA SER A 69 23.08 6.39 -31.14
C SER A 69 21.82 7.12 -30.68
N GLU A 70 21.33 8.01 -31.55
CA GLU A 70 20.19 8.89 -31.27
C GLU A 70 18.87 8.09 -31.12
N GLU A 71 18.75 6.97 -31.83
CA GLU A 71 17.61 6.06 -31.75
C GLU A 71 17.50 5.37 -30.37
N VAL A 72 18.63 4.91 -29.82
CA VAL A 72 18.66 4.28 -28.48
C VAL A 72 18.34 5.30 -27.39
N LYS A 73 18.80 6.54 -27.59
CA LYS A 73 18.54 7.67 -26.69
C LYS A 73 17.05 8.02 -26.66
N GLU A 74 16.39 8.05 -27.82
CA GLU A 74 14.95 8.27 -27.94
C GLU A 74 14.14 7.15 -27.28
N GLN A 75 14.52 5.88 -27.49
CA GLN A 75 13.88 4.75 -26.81
C GLN A 75 14.00 4.83 -25.28
N GLY A 76 15.17 5.20 -24.75
CA GLY A 76 15.35 5.35 -23.30
C GLY A 76 14.53 6.52 -22.73
N LYS A 77 14.41 7.64 -23.48
CA LYS A 77 13.56 8.77 -23.09
C LYS A 77 12.09 8.36 -23.01
N ASN A 78 11.62 7.56 -23.98
CA ASN A 78 10.27 7.02 -23.95
C ASN A 78 10.05 6.14 -22.71
N LEU A 79 11.01 5.27 -22.37
CA LEU A 79 10.92 4.46 -21.15
C LEU A 79 10.89 5.31 -19.87
N MET A 80 11.68 6.38 -19.80
CA MET A 80 11.63 7.33 -18.69
C MET A 80 10.27 8.03 -18.60
N LEU A 81 9.70 8.46 -19.72
CA LEU A 81 8.39 9.09 -19.77
C LEU A 81 7.29 8.14 -19.30
N TRP A 82 7.30 6.88 -19.74
CA TRP A 82 6.36 5.87 -19.26
C TRP A 82 6.48 5.62 -17.75
N GLY A 83 7.70 5.57 -17.22
CA GLY A 83 7.93 5.49 -15.77
C GLY A 83 7.39 6.71 -15.02
N LEU A 84 7.62 7.92 -15.55
CA LEU A 84 7.17 9.17 -14.96
C LEU A 84 5.64 9.31 -14.99
N ILE A 85 4.99 8.91 -16.08
CA ILE A 85 3.52 8.87 -16.18
C ILE A 85 2.96 7.91 -15.13
N GLY A 86 3.58 6.73 -14.96
CA GLY A 86 3.21 5.78 -13.91
C GLY A 86 3.26 6.40 -12.51
N PHE A 87 4.34 7.11 -12.19
CA PHE A 87 4.45 7.85 -10.93
C PHE A 87 3.40 8.93 -10.79
N PHE A 88 3.18 9.73 -11.83
CA PHE A 88 2.22 10.82 -11.81
C PHE A 88 0.81 10.32 -11.51
N VAL A 89 0.38 9.22 -12.13
CA VAL A 89 -0.93 8.62 -11.88
C VAL A 89 -1.06 8.13 -10.44
N MET A 90 -0.05 7.44 -9.90
CA MET A 90 -0.09 6.95 -8.50
C MET A 90 -0.21 8.11 -7.50
N VAL A 91 0.57 9.17 -7.69
CA VAL A 91 0.52 10.36 -6.81
C VAL A 91 -0.78 11.12 -6.99
N SER A 92 -1.28 11.25 -8.23
CA SER A 92 -2.54 11.95 -8.52
C SER A 92 -3.74 11.29 -7.87
N ILE A 93 -3.84 9.96 -7.92
CA ILE A 93 -4.93 9.21 -7.27
C ILE A 93 -4.89 9.42 -5.75
N TRP A 94 -3.72 9.31 -5.13
CA TRP A 94 -3.58 9.52 -3.68
C TRP A 94 -3.82 10.97 -3.25
N GLY A 95 -3.34 11.94 -4.04
CA GLY A 95 -3.61 13.36 -3.81
C GLY A 95 -5.11 13.66 -3.88
N LEU A 96 -5.80 13.08 -4.85
CA LEU A 96 -7.25 13.19 -4.99
C LEU A 96 -7.97 12.55 -3.80
N VAL A 97 -7.62 11.31 -3.43
CA VAL A 97 -8.20 10.62 -2.27
C VAL A 97 -8.05 11.47 -1.00
N ASN A 98 -6.85 12.02 -0.75
CA ASN A 98 -6.60 12.85 0.43
C ASN A 98 -7.46 14.13 0.45
N ILE A 99 -7.63 14.78 -0.71
CA ILE A 99 -8.51 15.95 -0.83
C ILE A 99 -9.97 15.55 -0.58
N LEU A 100 -10.43 14.44 -1.13
CA LEU A 100 -11.81 13.95 -0.96
C LEU A 100 -12.08 13.57 0.51
N THR A 101 -11.17 12.84 1.17
CA THR A 101 -11.35 12.46 2.58
C THR A 101 -11.20 13.63 3.54
N GLY A 102 -10.39 14.64 3.20
CA GLY A 102 -10.19 15.82 4.03
C GLY A 102 -11.27 16.89 3.87
N THR A 103 -11.85 17.02 2.66
CA THR A 103 -12.84 18.06 2.34
C THR A 103 -14.27 17.55 2.55
N ILE A 104 -14.53 16.29 2.21
CA ILE A 104 -15.84 15.69 2.42
C ILE A 104 -15.86 15.09 3.83
N ARG A 105 -16.43 15.84 4.78
CA ARG A 105 -16.76 15.30 6.10
C ARG A 105 -17.88 14.27 5.96
N PHE A 106 -17.53 13.04 5.62
CA PHE A 106 -18.44 11.91 5.78
C PHE A 106 -18.78 11.82 7.27
N GLY A 107 -19.99 12.25 7.63
CA GLY A 107 -20.38 12.48 9.01
C GLY A 107 -20.33 11.20 9.85
N ASN A 108 -19.19 10.92 10.47
CA ASN A 108 -19.14 10.11 11.68
C ASN A 108 -19.39 11.06 12.87
N THR A 109 -20.58 11.64 12.94
CA THR A 109 -21.12 12.08 14.22
C THR A 109 -21.36 10.82 15.05
N ALA A 110 -20.29 10.32 15.67
CA ALA A 110 -20.44 9.53 16.87
C ALA A 110 -21.29 10.39 17.80
N ALA A 111 -22.57 10.03 17.95
CA ALA A 111 -23.40 10.62 18.97
C ALA A 111 -22.61 10.48 20.29
N PRO A 112 -22.45 11.56 21.08
CA PRO A 112 -21.79 11.43 22.36
C PRO A 112 -22.59 10.41 23.17
N ALA A 113 -21.94 9.30 23.52
CA ALA A 113 -22.48 8.31 24.46
C ALA A 113 -22.47 8.90 25.87
N THR A 114 -23.22 9.98 26.08
CA THR A 114 -23.64 10.37 27.42
C THR A 114 -24.96 9.66 27.66
N VAL A 115 -24.88 8.42 28.14
CA VAL A 115 -25.99 7.89 28.95
C VAL A 115 -26.12 8.85 30.14
N PRO A 116 -27.24 9.58 30.30
CA PRO A 116 -27.44 10.36 31.51
C PRO A 116 -27.51 9.37 32.67
N THR A 117 -26.44 9.31 33.46
CA THR A 117 -26.48 8.64 34.76
C THR A 117 -27.27 9.55 35.69
N SER A 118 -28.59 9.39 35.69
CA SER A 118 -29.47 9.83 36.78
C SER A 118 -29.20 8.94 38.00
N GLY A 119 -28.00 9.08 38.55
CA GLY A 119 -27.67 8.59 39.88
C GLY A 119 -28.42 9.43 40.89
N VAL A 120 -29.61 8.97 41.29
CA VAL A 120 -30.25 9.41 42.53
C VAL A 120 -29.31 9.00 43.67
N GLN A 121 -28.50 9.94 44.14
CA GLN A 121 -27.74 9.79 45.38
C GLN A 121 -28.75 9.91 46.54
N VAL A 122 -29.34 8.78 46.92
CA VAL A 122 -30.17 8.70 48.13
C VAL A 122 -29.24 8.87 49.32
N ARG A 123 -29.42 9.98 50.04
CA ARG A 123 -28.74 10.32 51.30
C ARG A 123 -29.21 9.44 52.44
#